data_AF-A0A954K9Z2-F1
#
_entry.id   AF-A0A954K9Z2-F1
#
_cell.length_a   1.000
_cell.length_b   1.000
_cell.length_c   1.000
_cell.angle_alpha   90.00
_cell.angle_beta   90.00
_cell.angle_gamma   90.00
#
_symmetry.space_group_name_H-M   'P 1'
#
loop_
_entity.id
_entity.type
_entity.pdbx_description
1 polymer ?
#
loop_
_entity_poly.entity_id
_entity_poly.type
_entity_poly.pdbx_seq_one_letter_code
_entity_poly.pdbx_strand_id
1 'polypeptide(L)'
;MKETLSYQAYLKSPYKSIKHSTYFEVYDDLFSRYRGKGITFVEIGVLGGGSLFMWREFLGPDARIIGVDMNPNARKWESEGFEIFIG
;
A
#
# COMPACT_ATOMS: atom_id res chain seq x y z
N MET A 1 3.31 -18.26 1.92
CA MET A 1 2.17 -17.33 2.12
C MET A 1 1.98 -16.80 3.55
N LYS A 2 1.61 -17.61 4.57
CA LYS A 2 1.33 -17.08 5.93
C LYS A 2 2.53 -16.39 6.61
N GLU A 3 3.74 -16.60 6.13
CA GLU A 3 4.97 -16.04 6.72
C GLU A 3 5.44 -14.73 6.06
N THR A 4 4.86 -14.34 4.92
CA THR A 4 5.29 -13.10 4.23
C THR A 4 4.82 -11.87 5.00
N LEU A 5 5.70 -10.89 5.13
CA LEU A 5 5.45 -9.65 5.85
C LEU A 5 4.42 -8.78 5.12
N SER A 6 4.43 -8.78 3.78
CA SER A 6 3.42 -8.08 2.99
C SER A 6 2.03 -8.68 3.20
N TYR A 7 1.91 -10.00 3.36
CA TYR A 7 0.63 -10.63 3.70
C TYR A 7 0.16 -10.26 5.11
N GLN A 8 1.07 -10.18 6.08
CA GLN A 8 0.73 -9.71 7.43
C GLN A 8 0.27 -8.26 7.42
N ALA A 9 0.94 -7.39 6.66
CA ALA A 9 0.53 -6.01 6.45
C ALA A 9 -0.84 -5.90 5.76
N TYR A 10 -1.11 -6.78 4.79
CA TYR A 10 -2.40 -6.88 4.13
C TYR A 10 -3.52 -7.23 5.11
N LEU A 11 -3.29 -8.19 6.02
CA LEU A 11 -4.28 -8.58 7.03
C LEU A 11 -4.53 -7.49 8.08
N LYS A 12 -3.52 -6.65 8.37
CA LYS A 12 -3.66 -5.51 9.30
C LYS A 12 -4.38 -4.31 8.69
N SER A 13 -4.50 -4.23 7.36
CA SER A 13 -5.18 -3.12 6.70
C SER A 13 -6.63 -3.01 7.21
N PRO A 14 -7.05 -1.84 7.72
CA PRO A 14 -8.41 -1.64 8.19
C PRO A 14 -9.44 -1.61 7.06
N TYR A 15 -8.98 -1.40 5.82
CA TYR A 15 -9.84 -1.33 4.64
C TYR A 15 -9.58 -2.48 3.68
N LYS A 16 -10.61 -2.79 2.88
CA LYS A 16 -10.57 -3.88 1.92
C LYS A 16 -9.53 -3.60 0.84
N SER A 17 -8.68 -4.59 0.60
CA SER A 17 -7.81 -4.70 -0.56
C SER A 17 -8.06 -6.06 -1.22
N ILE A 18 -7.86 -6.16 -2.52
CA ILE A 18 -8.00 -7.43 -3.27
C ILE A 18 -6.66 -7.69 -3.94
N LYS A 19 -6.02 -8.81 -3.58
CA LYS A 19 -4.74 -9.24 -4.14
C LYS A 19 -4.77 -10.74 -4.37
N HIS A 20 -4.12 -11.20 -5.43
CA HIS A 20 -3.83 -12.62 -5.59
C HIS A 20 -2.78 -13.04 -4.57
N SER A 21 -3.00 -14.20 -3.95
CA SER A 21 -2.18 -14.66 -2.84
C SER A 21 -0.73 -14.98 -3.25
N THR A 22 -0.51 -15.25 -4.54
CA THR A 22 0.83 -15.45 -5.13
C THR A 22 1.68 -14.18 -5.18
N TYR A 23 1.08 -12.99 -5.05
CA TYR A 23 1.83 -11.73 -5.14
C TYR A 23 2.67 -11.44 -3.90
N PHE A 24 2.27 -11.95 -2.73
CA PHE A 24 2.92 -11.58 -1.47
C PHE A 24 4.37 -12.06 -1.37
N GLU A 25 4.68 -13.25 -1.89
CA GLU A 25 6.06 -13.74 -1.92
C GLU A 25 6.95 -12.90 -2.84
N VAL A 26 6.40 -12.46 -3.97
CA VAL A 26 7.09 -11.58 -4.92
C VAL A 26 7.27 -10.17 -4.35
N TYR A 27 6.27 -9.62 -3.65
CA TYR A 27 6.40 -8.32 -3.00
C TYR A 27 7.46 -8.33 -1.91
N ASP A 28 7.46 -9.34 -1.05
CA ASP A 28 8.47 -9.50 -0.02
C ASP A 28 9.88 -9.52 -0.62
N ASP A 29 10.10 -10.31 -1.67
CA ASP A 29 11.40 -10.40 -2.32
C ASP A 29 11.82 -9.06 -2.96
N LEU A 30 11.00 -8.51 -3.87
CA LEU A 30 11.35 -7.31 -4.65
C LEU A 30 11.48 -6.04 -3.80
N PHE A 31 10.63 -5.91 -2.78
CA PHE A 31 10.54 -4.70 -1.98
C PHE A 31 11.24 -4.80 -0.62
N SER A 32 11.75 -5.99 -0.23
CA SER A 32 12.52 -6.20 1.00
C SER A 32 13.59 -5.12 1.23
N ARG A 33 14.34 -4.79 0.17
CA ARG A 33 15.46 -3.82 0.18
C ARG A 33 15.05 -2.36 0.39
N TYR A 34 13.76 -2.04 0.29
CA TYR A 34 13.23 -0.68 0.46
C TYR A 34 12.53 -0.47 1.80
N ARG A 35 12.30 -1.53 2.58
CA ARG A 35 11.67 -1.42 3.90
C ARG A 35 12.55 -0.63 4.87
N GLY A 36 11.92 0.25 5.65
CA GLY A 36 12.59 1.13 6.61
C GLY A 36 13.46 2.21 5.94
N LYS A 37 13.20 2.53 4.67
CA LYS A 37 13.90 3.59 3.94
C LYS A 37 12.94 4.69 3.54
N GLY A 38 13.45 5.91 3.47
CA GLY A 38 12.75 7.08 2.95
C GLY A 38 12.55 7.04 1.43
N ILE A 39 11.75 6.08 0.95
CA ILE A 39 11.40 5.96 -0.47
C ILE A 39 10.07 6.65 -0.76
N THR A 40 9.85 7.00 -2.03
CA THR A 40 8.52 7.37 -2.54
C THR A 40 7.93 6.20 -3.30
N PHE A 41 6.77 5.72 -2.85
CA PHE A 41 6.02 4.63 -3.48
C PHE A 41 4.73 5.18 -4.09
N VAL A 42 4.50 4.88 -5.36
CA VAL A 42 3.31 5.34 -6.10
C VAL A 42 2.45 4.13 -6.43
N GLU A 43 1.20 4.13 -5.96
CA GLU A 43 0.18 3.16 -6.29
C GLU A 43 -0.79 3.76 -7.32
N ILE A 44 -1.01 3.04 -8.42
CA ILE A 44 -2.02 3.37 -9.42
C ILE A 44 -3.21 2.43 -9.25
N GLY A 45 -4.40 3.00 -9.05
CA GLY A 45 -5.62 2.26 -8.72
C GLY A 45 -5.74 2.02 -7.22
N VAL A 46 -6.28 3.00 -6.50
CA VAL A 46 -6.45 3.00 -5.04
C VAL A 46 -7.69 2.19 -4.63
N LEU A 47 -8.74 2.17 -5.46
CA LEU A 47 -9.98 1.43 -5.22
C LEU A 47 -10.57 1.73 -3.81
N GLY A 48 -10.41 0.79 -2.87
CA GLY A 48 -10.92 0.85 -1.50
C GLY A 48 -9.89 1.31 -0.48
N GLY A 49 -8.71 1.75 -0.91
CA GLY A 49 -7.65 2.29 -0.06
C GLY A 49 -6.83 1.26 0.73
N GLY A 50 -7.30 0.03 0.89
CA GLY A 50 -6.65 -0.95 1.77
C GLY A 50 -5.18 -1.26 1.43
N SER A 51 -4.82 -1.23 0.15
CA SER A 51 -3.42 -1.40 -0.26
C SER A 51 -2.51 -0.26 0.20
N LEU A 52 -3.01 0.97 0.30
CA LEU A 52 -2.22 2.10 0.82
C LEU A 52 -1.79 1.87 2.27
N PHE A 53 -2.70 1.37 3.12
CA PHE A 53 -2.41 1.05 4.52
C PHE A 53 -1.46 -0.15 4.63
N MET A 54 -1.68 -1.17 3.80
CA MET A 54 -0.76 -2.30 3.68
C MET A 54 0.66 -1.84 3.34
N TRP A 55 0.83 -0.94 2.36
CA TRP A 55 2.16 -0.45 2.00
C TRP A 55 2.79 0.39 3.10
N ARG A 56 1.99 1.18 3.84
CA ARG A 56 2.47 1.98 4.97
C ARG A 56 3.05 1.10 6.07
N GLU A 57 2.34 0.02 6.40
CA GLU A 57 2.80 -0.97 7.37
C GLU A 57 4.02 -1.76 6.86
N PHE A 58 4.03 -2.15 5.59
CA PHE A 58 5.07 -3.01 5.03
C PHE A 58 6.39 -2.28 4.74
N LEU A 59 6.34 -1.09 4.16
CA LEU A 59 7.52 -0.29 3.79
C LEU A 59 8.08 0.51 4.97
N GLY A 60 7.25 0.78 5.98
CA GLY A 60 7.64 1.50 7.20
C GLY A 60 7.31 2.99 7.17
N PRO A 61 7.46 3.67 8.32
CA PRO A 61 6.95 5.03 8.54
C PRO A 61 7.68 6.10 7.72
N ASP A 62 8.92 5.84 7.32
CA ASP A 62 9.70 6.80 6.52
C ASP A 62 9.29 6.80 5.04
N ALA A 63 8.54 5.79 4.60
CA ALA A 63 8.10 5.70 3.22
C ALA A 63 6.95 6.68 2.94
N ARG A 64 7.12 7.49 1.90
CA ARG A 64 6.08 8.36 1.35
C ARG A 64 5.21 7.57 0.38
N ILE A 65 3.91 7.48 0.64
CA ILE A 65 2.98 6.68 -0.17
C ILE A 65 1.97 7.59 -0.87
N ILE A 66 1.92 7.49 -2.19
CA ILE A 66 1.08 8.29 -3.06
C ILE A 66 0.09 7.38 -3.79
N GLY A 67 -1.20 7.72 -3.76
CA GLY A 67 -2.24 7.06 -4.53
C GLY A 67 -2.63 7.87 -5.76
N VAL A 68 -2.81 7.21 -6.90
CA VAL A 68 -3.33 7.79 -8.14
C VAL A 68 -4.58 7.02 -8.54
N ASP A 69 -5.72 7.69 -8.69
CA ASP A 69 -6.98 7.05 -9.05
C ASP A 69 -7.87 7.96 -9.90
N MET A 70 -8.60 7.41 -10.87
CA MET A 70 -9.56 8.18 -11.66
C MET A 70 -10.80 8.57 -10.85
N ASN A 71 -11.14 7.82 -9.79
CA ASN A 71 -12.31 8.06 -8.97
C ASN A 71 -12.04 9.18 -7.96
N PRO A 72 -12.72 10.35 -8.06
CA PRO A 72 -12.51 11.47 -7.15
C PRO A 72 -12.76 11.13 -5.68
N ASN A 73 -13.58 10.11 -5.40
CA ASN A 73 -13.85 9.66 -4.04
C ASN A 73 -12.61 9.08 -3.33
N ALA A 74 -11.54 8.74 -4.07
CA ALA A 74 -10.28 8.31 -3.47
C ALA A 74 -9.64 9.42 -2.61
N ARG A 75 -9.95 10.70 -2.86
CA ARG A 75 -9.47 11.83 -2.04
C ARG A 75 -9.84 11.72 -0.57
N LYS A 76 -10.86 10.93 -0.21
CA LYS A 76 -11.19 10.68 1.20
C LYS A 76 -9.98 10.13 1.99
N TRP A 77 -9.03 9.45 1.34
CA TRP A 77 -7.83 8.93 1.99
C TRP A 77 -6.82 10.01 2.36
N GLU A 78 -6.98 11.24 1.87
CA GLU A 78 -6.19 12.40 2.31
C GLU A 78 -6.38 12.66 3.81
N SER A 79 -7.56 12.38 4.38
CA SER A 79 -7.79 12.50 5.84
C SER A 79 -6.99 11.50 6.67
N GLU A 80 -6.54 10.41 6.04
CA GLU A 80 -5.72 9.36 6.64
C GLU A 80 -4.22 9.61 6.40
N GLY A 81 -3.87 10.80 5.91
CA GLY A 81 -2.49 11.26 5.67
C GLY A 81 -1.86 10.71 4.39
N PHE A 82 -2.65 10.26 3.42
CA PHE A 82 -2.14 9.86 2.10
C PHE A 82 -2.20 11.02 1.11
N GLU A 83 -1.26 11.06 0.18
CA GLU A 83 -1.34 11.98 -0.97
C GLU A 83 -2.11 11.30 -2.10
N ILE A 84 -3.18 11.94 -2.57
CA ILE A 84 -4.05 11.38 -3.61
C ILE A 84 -4.10 12.32 -4.83
N PHE A 85 -3.76 11.76 -5.99
CA PHE A 85 -3.88 12.43 -7.28
C PHE A 85 -5.03 11.82 -8.07
N ILE A 86 -5.86 12.69 -8.65
CA ILE A 86 -6.97 12.28 -9.51
C ILE A 86 -6.61 12.54 -10.96
N GLY A 87 -6.71 11.53 -11.81
CA GLY A 87 -6.36 11.59 -13.23
C GLY A 87 -6.68 10.30 -13.97
#